data_AF-A0A8J2QBR1-F1
#
_entry.id   AF-A0A8J2QBR1-F1
#
_cell.length_a   1.000
_cell.length_b   1.000
_cell.length_c   1.000
_cell.angle_alpha   90.00
_cell.angle_beta   90.00
_cell.angle_gamma   90.00
#
_symmetry.space_group_name_H-M   'P 1'
#
loop_
_entity.id
_entity.type
_entity.pdbx_description
1 polymer ?
#
loop_
_entity_poly.entity_id
_entity_poly.type
_entity_poly.pdbx_seq_one_letter_code
_entity_poly.pdbx_strand_id
1 'polypeptide(L)'
;MAIVEDEVRNGSEEENEIEVVVEEDDLDQDSEDSDDDDDDEAVEKKVADLEQKIAEDPYNYNDHIDLIRALWSLSELDRWRAAYDRLQKLSLLRAEHWLLRIQIEETLAHTPQSREHIAKLFQQATLDCYCALL
;
A
#
# COMPACT_ATOMS: atom_id res chain seq x y z
N MET A 1 -26.70 54.01 28.60
CA MET A 1 -27.73 53.68 27.61
C MET A 1 -27.01 52.89 26.51
N ALA A 2 -26.89 51.58 26.67
CA ALA A 2 -27.83 50.57 26.16
C ALA A 2 -27.80 50.53 24.62
N ILE A 3 -26.97 49.63 24.07
CA ILE A 3 -27.10 49.08 22.73
C ILE A 3 -27.17 47.57 22.92
N VAL A 4 -28.41 47.08 22.98
CA VAL A 4 -28.77 45.67 22.84
C VAL A 4 -29.86 45.64 21.79
N GLU A 5 -29.51 45.31 20.57
CA GLU A 5 -30.46 44.75 19.60
C GLU A 5 -29.72 43.64 18.87
N ASP A 6 -29.83 42.47 19.48
CA ASP A 6 -29.65 41.15 18.87
C ASP A 6 -31.00 40.82 18.21
N GLU A 7 -31.01 40.65 16.88
CA GLU A 7 -32.17 40.08 16.20
C GLU A 7 -31.70 39.09 15.13
N VAL A 8 -31.44 37.89 15.63
CA VAL A 8 -31.62 36.56 15.02
C VAL A 8 -32.32 36.60 13.65
N ARG A 9 -31.52 36.56 12.58
CA ARG A 9 -31.99 36.25 11.24
C ARG A 9 -32.23 34.74 11.14
N ASN A 10 -33.47 34.35 11.37
CA ASN A 10 -34.03 33.03 11.11
C ASN A 10 -33.93 32.71 9.60
N GLY A 11 -32.96 31.89 9.21
CA GLY A 11 -32.81 31.40 7.84
C GLY A 11 -33.78 30.25 7.60
N SER A 12 -34.89 30.56 6.93
CA SER A 12 -35.92 29.63 6.47
C SER A 12 -35.32 28.42 5.75
N GLU A 13 -35.71 27.24 6.22
CA GLU A 13 -35.51 25.93 5.60
C GLU A 13 -36.25 25.90 4.25
N GLU A 14 -35.51 25.71 3.16
CA GLU A 14 -36.07 25.28 1.87
C GLU A 14 -35.89 23.76 1.79
N GLU A 15 -36.98 23.05 2.05
CA GLU A 15 -37.12 21.61 1.86
C GLU A 15 -37.04 21.30 0.37
N ASN A 16 -35.88 20.82 -0.09
CA ASN A 16 -35.70 20.33 -1.45
C ASN A 16 -36.15 18.86 -1.50
N GLU A 17 -37.40 18.64 -1.92
CA GLU A 17 -37.93 17.30 -2.21
C GLU A 17 -37.13 16.66 -3.35
N ILE A 18 -36.32 15.64 -3.03
CA ILE A 18 -35.66 14.79 -4.01
C ILE A 18 -36.63 13.66 -4.39
N GLU A 19 -37.11 13.70 -5.63
CA GLU A 19 -37.88 12.64 -6.26
C GLU A 19 -36.91 11.52 -6.69
N VAL A 20 -36.84 10.44 -5.92
CA VAL A 20 -36.05 9.25 -6.26
C VAL A 20 -36.88 8.40 -7.22
N VAL A 21 -36.62 8.55 -8.52
CA VAL A 21 -37.12 7.59 -9.52
C VAL A 21 -36.19 6.38 -9.50
N VAL A 22 -36.68 5.27 -8.94
CA VAL A 22 -36.04 3.97 -9.04
C VAL A 22 -36.48 3.36 -10.37
N GLU A 23 -35.64 3.48 -11.39
CA GLU A 23 -35.74 2.62 -12.57
C GLU A 23 -34.99 1.32 -12.23
N GLU A 24 -35.76 0.29 -11.88
CA GLU A 24 -35.32 -1.10 -11.96
C GLU A 24 -35.39 -1.49 -13.44
N ASP A 25 -34.25 -1.63 -14.12
CA ASP A 25 -34.18 -2.38 -15.36
C ASP A 25 -32.86 -3.15 -15.46
N ASP A 26 -33.05 -4.46 -15.60
CA ASP A 26 -32.23 -5.45 -16.29
C ASP A 26 -30.81 -5.77 -15.77
N LEU A 27 -30.83 -6.75 -14.86
CA LEU A 27 -29.83 -7.79 -14.73
C LEU A 27 -29.61 -8.51 -16.08
N ASP A 28 -28.60 -8.09 -16.84
CA ASP A 28 -28.05 -8.92 -17.92
C ASP A 28 -26.51 -8.85 -17.93
N GLN A 29 -25.91 -10.03 -17.72
CA GLN A 29 -24.74 -10.61 -18.41
C GLN A 29 -23.52 -9.69 -18.62
N ASP A 30 -22.32 -10.01 -18.14
CA ASP A 30 -21.63 -11.30 -18.14
C ASP A 30 -20.68 -11.37 -16.94
N SER A 31 -20.65 -12.51 -16.27
CA SER A 31 -19.52 -12.88 -15.43
C SER A 31 -18.35 -13.21 -16.35
N GLU A 32 -17.57 -12.20 -16.71
CA GLU A 32 -16.22 -12.38 -17.25
C GLU A 32 -15.32 -12.87 -16.09
N ASP A 33 -15.40 -14.18 -15.83
CA ASP A 33 -14.42 -14.94 -15.05
C ASP A 33 -13.11 -14.94 -15.87
N SER A 34 -12.40 -13.82 -15.82
CA SER A 34 -11.24 -13.51 -16.62
C SER A 34 -10.00 -14.12 -15.97
N ASP A 35 -9.53 -15.28 -16.45
CA ASP A 35 -8.13 -15.74 -16.64
C ASP A 35 -7.00 -15.15 -15.73
N ASP A 36 -7.26 -14.77 -14.49
CA ASP A 36 -6.27 -14.16 -13.58
C ASP A 36 -5.39 -15.24 -12.89
N ASP A 37 -5.96 -16.44 -12.69
CA ASP A 37 -5.28 -17.55 -12.02
C ASP A 37 -4.03 -18.05 -12.78
N ASP A 38 -4.00 -17.95 -14.11
CA ASP A 38 -2.87 -18.41 -14.93
C ASP A 38 -1.63 -17.49 -14.80
N ASP A 39 -1.82 -16.18 -14.53
CA ASP A 39 -0.70 -15.24 -14.32
C ASP A 39 -0.12 -15.39 -12.91
N ASP A 40 -0.98 -15.57 -11.90
CA ASP A 40 -0.56 -15.78 -10.52
C ASP A 40 0.24 -17.08 -10.34
N GLU A 41 -0.15 -18.19 -11.00
CA GLU A 41 0.63 -19.44 -10.95
C GLU A 41 2.05 -19.25 -11.55
N ALA A 42 2.15 -18.48 -12.64
CA ALA A 42 3.44 -18.17 -13.25
C ALA A 42 4.32 -17.29 -12.34
N VAL A 43 3.72 -16.33 -11.63
CA VAL A 43 4.43 -15.46 -10.69
C VAL A 43 4.84 -16.24 -9.43
N GLU A 44 4.02 -17.13 -8.89
CA GLU A 44 4.38 -17.96 -7.73
C GLU A 44 5.53 -18.92 -8.07
N LYS A 45 5.55 -19.49 -9.28
CA LYS A 45 6.69 -20.27 -9.77
C LYS A 45 7.96 -19.42 -9.81
N LYS A 46 7.88 -18.18 -10.30
CA LYS A 46 9.00 -17.24 -10.32
C LYS A 46 9.48 -16.91 -8.90
N VAL A 47 8.57 -16.77 -7.94
CA VAL A 47 8.90 -16.60 -6.52
C VAL A 47 9.70 -17.79 -5.99
N ALA A 48 9.27 -19.02 -6.28
CA ALA A 48 9.99 -20.23 -5.87
C ALA A 48 11.41 -20.30 -6.47
N ASP A 49 11.56 -19.97 -7.76
CA ASP A 49 12.86 -19.92 -8.43
C ASP A 49 13.79 -18.85 -7.82
N LEU A 50 13.24 -17.69 -7.45
CA LEU A 50 13.98 -16.60 -6.79
C LEU A 50 14.41 -16.98 -5.38
N GLU A 51 13.55 -17.63 -4.60
CA GLU A 51 13.92 -18.13 -3.27
C GLU A 51 15.05 -19.17 -3.34
N GLN A 52 15.05 -20.05 -4.35
CA GLN A 52 16.16 -20.97 -4.56
C GLN A 52 17.46 -20.23 -4.89
N LYS A 53 17.42 -19.25 -5.82
CA LYS A 53 18.60 -18.45 -6.17
C LYS A 53 19.16 -17.70 -4.97
N ILE A 54 18.29 -17.13 -4.14
CA ILE A 54 18.70 -16.43 -2.91
C ILE A 54 19.25 -17.41 -1.87
N ALA A 55 18.76 -18.65 -1.81
CA ALA A 55 19.34 -19.68 -0.96
C ALA A 55 20.76 -20.07 -1.41
N GLU A 56 21.02 -20.06 -2.72
CA GLU A 56 22.34 -20.33 -3.32
C GLU A 56 23.30 -19.13 -3.16
N ASP A 57 22.82 -17.90 -3.38
CA ASP A 57 23.57 -16.65 -3.16
C ASP A 57 22.75 -15.62 -2.35
N PRO A 58 22.84 -15.66 -1.01
CA PRO A 58 22.07 -14.77 -0.13
C PRO A 58 22.41 -13.28 -0.27
N TYR A 59 23.55 -12.94 -0.86
CA TYR A 59 24.03 -11.56 -0.95
C TYR A 59 23.63 -10.88 -2.26
N ASN A 60 23.01 -11.60 -3.20
CA ASN A 60 22.54 -11.02 -4.45
C ASN A 60 21.34 -10.10 -4.23
N TYR A 61 21.62 -8.80 -4.08
CA TYR A 61 20.61 -7.78 -3.84
C TYR A 61 19.49 -7.77 -4.89
N ASN A 62 19.81 -7.97 -6.17
CA ASN A 62 18.82 -7.88 -7.24
C ASN A 62 17.80 -9.01 -7.16
N ASP A 63 18.23 -10.23 -6.81
CA ASP A 63 17.32 -11.37 -6.65
C ASP A 63 16.32 -11.10 -5.51
N HIS A 64 16.75 -10.48 -4.39
CA HIS A 64 15.83 -10.07 -3.32
C HIS A 64 14.84 -9.00 -3.79
N ILE A 65 15.27 -8.01 -4.59
CA ILE A 65 14.36 -6.98 -5.12
C ILE A 65 13.34 -7.58 -6.09
N ASP A 66 13.77 -8.48 -6.96
CA ASP A 66 12.86 -9.15 -7.90
C ASP A 66 11.86 -10.05 -7.17
N LEU A 67 12.28 -10.70 -6.07
CA LEU A 67 11.38 -11.44 -5.18
C LEU A 67 10.34 -10.51 -4.55
N ILE A 68 10.78 -9.39 -3.99
CA ILE A 68 9.90 -8.39 -3.38
C ILE A 68 8.86 -7.89 -4.39
N ARG A 69 9.25 -7.64 -5.64
CA ARG A 69 8.31 -7.20 -6.69
C ARG A 69 7.31 -8.29 -7.04
N ALA A 70 7.74 -9.54 -7.15
CA ALA A 70 6.86 -10.67 -7.44
C ALA A 70 5.85 -10.93 -6.30
N LEU A 71 6.28 -10.78 -5.05
CA LEU A 71 5.37 -10.89 -3.89
C LEU A 71 4.35 -9.74 -3.85
N TRP A 72 4.73 -8.55 -4.32
CA TRP A 72 3.78 -7.44 -4.42
C TRP A 72 2.72 -7.68 -5.49
N SER A 73 3.09 -8.21 -6.67
CA SER A 73 2.10 -8.54 -7.71
C SER A 73 1.10 -9.60 -7.25
N LEU A 74 1.54 -10.57 -6.43
CA LEU A 74 0.66 -11.58 -5.82
C LEU A 74 -0.17 -11.06 -4.63
N SER A 75 -0.05 -9.78 -4.28
CA SER A 75 -0.67 -9.20 -3.07
C SER A 75 -0.31 -9.93 -1.75
N GLU A 76 0.82 -10.64 -1.74
CA GLU A 76 1.32 -11.45 -0.62
C GLU A 76 2.07 -10.58 0.39
N LEU A 77 1.32 -9.71 1.08
CA LEU A 77 1.86 -8.63 1.92
C LEU A 77 2.76 -9.12 3.06
N ASP A 78 2.42 -10.23 3.72
CA ASP A 78 3.21 -10.73 4.86
C ASP A 78 4.57 -11.27 4.40
N ARG A 79 4.58 -12.02 3.28
CA ARG A 79 5.82 -12.50 2.64
C ARG A 79 6.64 -11.32 2.13
N TRP A 80 5.99 -10.33 1.54
CA TRP A 80 6.62 -9.10 1.05
C TRP A 80 7.34 -8.35 2.18
N ARG A 81 6.70 -8.15 3.33
CA ARG A 81 7.31 -7.51 4.51
C ARG A 81 8.50 -8.33 5.03
N ALA A 82 8.36 -9.66 5.09
CA ALA A 82 9.43 -10.55 5.52
C ALA A 82 10.65 -10.51 4.57
N ALA A 83 10.42 -10.42 3.26
CA ALA A 83 11.49 -10.30 2.27
C ALA A 83 12.27 -8.98 2.44
N TYR A 84 11.58 -7.87 2.69
CA TYR A 84 12.22 -6.59 3.05
C TYR A 84 13.06 -6.69 4.31
N ASP A 85 12.53 -7.29 5.38
CA ASP A 85 13.24 -7.46 6.64
C ASP A 85 14.47 -8.37 6.50
N ARG A 86 14.40 -9.40 5.64
CA ARG A 86 15.54 -10.25 5.30
C ARG A 86 16.62 -9.45 4.58
N LEU A 87 16.25 -8.69 3.57
CA LEU A 87 17.18 -7.86 2.79
C LEU A 87 17.87 -6.81 3.67
N GLN A 88 17.12 -6.16 4.57
CA GLN A 88 17.63 -5.14 5.48
C GLN A 88 18.63 -5.71 6.51
N LYS A 89 18.46 -6.96 6.93
CA LYS A 89 19.43 -7.64 7.82
C LYS A 89 20.75 -7.98 7.12
N LEU A 90 20.71 -8.18 5.81
CA LEU A 90 21.86 -8.60 5.01
C LEU A 90 22.61 -7.42 4.39
N SER A 91 21.90 -6.34 4.05
CA SER A 91 22.45 -5.22 3.29
C SER A 91 21.73 -3.91 3.60
N LEU A 92 22.40 -2.79 3.33
CA LEU A 92 21.77 -1.48 3.35
C LEU A 92 20.81 -1.35 2.17
N LEU A 93 19.56 -0.93 2.45
CA LEU A 93 18.62 -0.65 1.38
C LEU A 93 18.97 0.65 0.67
N ARG A 94 18.89 0.64 -0.66
CA ARG A 94 18.95 1.84 -1.48
C ARG A 94 17.72 2.71 -1.23
N ALA A 95 17.88 4.04 -1.36
CA ALA A 95 16.81 5.01 -1.13
C ALA A 95 15.53 4.72 -1.93
N GLU A 96 15.68 4.25 -3.18
CA GLU A 96 14.56 3.86 -4.05
C GLU A 96 13.69 2.74 -3.46
N HIS A 97 14.30 1.74 -2.80
CA HIS A 97 13.57 0.61 -2.21
C HIS A 97 12.95 0.95 -0.87
N TRP A 98 13.56 1.88 -0.13
CA TRP A 98 12.95 2.49 1.04
C TRP A 98 11.68 3.26 0.68
N LEU A 99 11.74 4.09 -0.37
CA LEU A 99 10.58 4.84 -0.87
C LEU A 99 9.46 3.90 -1.29
N LEU A 100 9.77 2.84 -2.05
CA LEU A 100 8.78 1.83 -2.44
C LEU A 100 8.08 1.21 -1.23
N ARG A 101 8.84 0.80 -0.20
CA ARG A 101 8.29 0.19 1.02
C ARG A 101 7.35 1.16 1.74
N ILE A 102 7.80 2.40 1.91
CA ILE A 102 7.06 3.42 2.63
C ILE A 102 5.77 3.80 1.90
N GLN A 103 5.82 3.97 0.58
CA GLN A 103 4.65 4.30 -0.23
C GLN A 103 3.59 3.20 -0.15
N ILE A 104 4.00 1.92 -0.23
CA ILE A 104 3.08 0.80 -0.07
C ILE A 104 2.48 0.79 1.33
N GLU A 105 3.28 0.90 2.38
CA GLU A 105 2.76 0.94 3.76
C GLU A 105 1.84 2.14 4.00
N GLU A 106 2.09 3.29 3.35
CA GLU A 106 1.20 4.46 3.37
C GLU A 106 -0.19 4.14 2.82
N THR A 107 -0.27 3.43 1.69
CA THR A 107 -1.57 3.02 1.12
C THR A 107 -2.36 2.12 2.08
N LEU A 108 -1.68 1.37 2.94
CA LEU A 108 -2.27 0.43 3.90
C LEU A 108 -2.56 1.07 5.27
N ALA A 109 -2.07 2.28 5.53
CA ALA A 109 -2.05 2.86 6.87
C ALA A 109 -3.33 3.65 7.23
N HIS A 110 -4.40 2.91 7.53
CA HIS A 110 -5.68 3.50 7.96
C HIS A 110 -5.77 3.74 9.48
N THR A 111 -4.83 3.23 10.27
CA THR A 111 -4.84 3.33 11.74
C THR A 111 -3.75 4.29 12.27
N PRO A 112 -3.91 4.88 13.47
CA PRO A 112 -2.85 5.67 14.07
C PRO A 112 -1.58 4.84 14.34
N GLN A 113 -1.73 3.54 14.66
CA GLN A 113 -0.59 2.64 14.87
C GLN A 113 0.20 2.41 13.58
N SER A 114 -0.47 2.22 12.44
CA SER A 114 0.20 2.08 11.13
C SER A 114 0.93 3.37 10.74
N ARG A 115 0.40 4.54 11.08
CA ARG A 115 1.11 5.83 10.87
C ARG A 115 2.37 5.94 11.71
N GLU A 116 2.34 5.47 12.96
CA GLU A 116 3.54 5.40 13.80
C GLU A 116 4.57 4.42 13.23
N HIS A 117 4.13 3.30 12.67
CA HIS A 117 5.01 2.35 11.98
C HIS A 117 5.71 2.98 10.78
N ILE A 118 4.98 3.70 9.92
CA ILE A 118 5.56 4.43 8.79
C ILE A 118 6.60 5.46 9.26
N ALA A 119 6.30 6.21 10.33
CA ALA A 119 7.26 7.16 10.88
C ALA A 119 8.57 6.48 11.33
N LYS A 120 8.50 5.27 11.89
CA LYS A 120 9.69 4.46 12.23
C LYS A 120 10.45 4.00 10.99
N LEU A 121 9.74 3.55 9.94
CA LEU A 121 10.37 3.19 8.66
C LEU A 121 11.11 4.38 8.03
N PHE A 122 10.51 5.58 8.05
CA PHE A 122 11.18 6.81 7.60
C PHE A 122 12.45 7.11 8.39
N GLN A 123 12.41 6.99 9.72
CA GLN A 123 13.60 7.18 10.56
C GLN A 123 14.71 6.20 10.19
N GLN A 124 14.39 4.92 10.04
CA GLN A 124 15.35 3.90 9.59
C GLN A 124 15.92 4.21 8.21
N ALA A 125 15.06 4.57 7.25
CA ALA A 125 15.46 4.95 5.90
C ALA A 125 16.48 6.10 5.91
N THR A 126 16.24 7.14 6.72
CA THR A 126 17.18 8.25 6.85
C THR A 126 18.53 7.80 7.40
N LEU A 127 18.55 6.98 8.45
CA LEU A 127 19.80 6.47 9.03
C LEU A 127 20.60 5.65 8.00
N ASP A 128 19.94 4.73 7.30
CA ASP A 128 20.58 3.90 6.27
C ASP A 128 21.16 4.75 5.13
N CYS A 129 20.41 5.75 4.66
CA CYS A 129 20.85 6.64 3.58
C CYS A 129 22.03 7.53 4.01
N TYR A 130 22.04 8.02 5.25
CA TYR A 130 23.15 8.82 5.76
C TYR A 130 24.39 7.97 6.08
N CYS A 131 24.21 6.75 6.58
CA CYS A 131 25.32 5.81 6.80
C CYS A 131 25.98 5.35 5.49
N ALA A 132 25.23 5.27 4.38
CA ALA A 132 25.80 4.95 3.07
C ALA A 132 26.67 6.07 2.47
N LEU A 133 26.64 7.29 3.03
CA LEU A 133 27.40 8.46 2.57
C LEU A 133 28.69 8.72 3.36
N LEU A 134 28.96 7.96 4.43
CA LEU A 134 30.16 8.05 5.27
C LEU A 134 31.14 6.91 4.97
#